data_AF-A0A2S9IGK7-F1
#
_entry.id   AF-A0A2S9IGK7-F1
#
_cell.length_a   1.000
_cell.length_b   1.000
_cell.length_c   1.000
_cell.angle_alpha   90.00
_cell.angle_beta   90.00
_cell.angle_gamma   90.00
#
_symmetry.space_group_name_H-M   'P 1'
#
loop_
_entity.id
_entity.type
_entity.pdbx_description
1 polymer ?
#
loop_
_entity_poly.entity_id
_entity_poly.type
_entity_poly.pdbx_seq_one_letter_code
_entity_poly.pdbx_strand_id
1 'polypeptide(L)'
;MRFHFSLVCGGCMTVFIKELLSACDREYSKFRSGTLKEYDAAVYKRVGDYWKAINIDNIDGKTLSKDKHGKFYNPAWSSAFVSFVVKNAGAGDLFNYSSAHCHYIESARKARQNGTKSAYYAVSPDSDIPSPGDIICSGREYASEYSFENAELAYKTDSFYPSHGDVVIYVNREQGYLITIGGNVGNSVKQKKILIDEKGFLVDRVDGNNLLPWLALLKCQL
;
A
#
# COMPACT_ATOMS: atom_id res chain seq x y z
N MET A 1 16.83 14.58 -10.58
CA MET A 1 17.31 15.24 -9.34
C MET A 1 17.48 14.13 -8.31
N ARG A 2 18.73 13.75 -7.97
CA ARG A 2 19.01 12.68 -7.00
C ARG A 2 18.75 13.24 -5.60
N PHE A 3 17.79 12.68 -4.88
CA PHE A 3 17.58 13.02 -3.47
C PHE A 3 18.77 12.49 -2.65
N HIS A 4 19.50 13.39 -2.01
CA HIS A 4 20.45 13.04 -0.96
C HIS A 4 19.66 12.54 0.24
N PHE A 5 19.90 11.28 0.63
CA PHE A 5 19.38 10.72 1.88
C PHE A 5 20.05 11.47 3.04
N SER A 6 19.34 12.43 3.64
CA SER A 6 19.75 12.99 4.92
C SER A 6 19.53 11.94 6.00
N LEU A 7 20.56 11.69 6.82
CA LEU A 7 20.59 10.71 7.88
C LEU A 7 19.44 10.92 8.87
N VAL A 8 18.54 9.93 8.95
CA VAL A 8 17.71 9.72 10.14
C VAL A 8 18.58 8.98 11.15
N CYS A 9 18.71 9.51 12.36
CA CYS A 9 19.37 8.85 13.48
C CYS A 9 18.76 7.47 13.77
N GLY A 10 19.58 6.42 13.64
CA GLY A 10 19.78 5.50 14.77
C GLY A 10 19.08 4.14 14.77
N GLY A 11 18.43 3.70 13.69
CA GLY A 11 18.08 2.29 13.49
C GLY A 11 18.71 1.80 12.19
N CYS A 12 19.58 0.79 12.24
CA CYS A 12 20.09 0.18 11.01
C CYS A 12 18.89 -0.42 10.28
N MET A 13 18.51 0.18 9.14
CA MET A 13 17.44 -0.32 8.30
C MET A 13 17.67 -1.80 8.00
N THR A 14 16.66 -2.63 8.29
CA THR A 14 16.74 -4.08 8.14
C THR A 14 16.98 -4.44 6.67
N VAL A 15 17.50 -5.64 6.41
CA VAL A 15 17.69 -6.12 5.03
C VAL A 15 16.35 -6.14 4.29
N PHE A 16 15.28 -6.56 4.97
CA PHE A 16 13.93 -6.55 4.43
C PHE A 16 13.51 -5.15 3.99
N ILE A 17 13.62 -4.14 4.86
CA ILE A 17 13.22 -2.76 4.51
C ILE A 17 14.05 -2.25 3.34
N LYS A 18 15.37 -2.48 3.31
CA LYS A 18 16.22 -2.07 2.18
C LYS A 18 15.76 -2.67 0.85
N GLU A 19 15.46 -3.97 0.83
CA GLU A 19 14.98 -4.65 -0.38
C GLU A 19 13.57 -4.21 -0.78
N LEU A 20 12.69 -3.96 0.17
CA LEU A 20 11.35 -3.43 -0.07
C LEU A 20 11.41 -2.05 -0.73
N LEU A 21 12.18 -1.13 -0.16
CA LEU A 21 12.35 0.21 -0.72
C LEU A 21 12.98 0.15 -2.12
N SER A 22 14.00 -0.69 -2.30
CA SER A 22 14.62 -0.90 -3.61
C SER A 22 13.63 -1.49 -4.63
N ALA A 23 12.79 -2.44 -4.23
CA ALA A 23 11.75 -2.99 -5.09
C ALA A 23 10.74 -1.92 -5.53
N CYS A 24 10.27 -1.09 -4.60
CA CYS A 24 9.39 0.05 -4.90
C CYS A 24 10.03 1.01 -5.92
N ASP A 25 11.29 1.42 -5.70
CA ASP A 25 11.99 2.33 -6.60
C ASP A 25 12.23 1.75 -7.99
N ARG A 26 12.55 0.44 -8.08
CA ARG A 26 12.70 -0.26 -9.35
C ARG A 26 11.40 -0.27 -10.14
N GLU A 27 10.26 -0.57 -9.50
CA GLU A 27 8.96 -0.58 -10.19
C GLU A 27 8.51 0.85 -10.57
N TYR A 28 8.71 1.83 -9.69
CA TYR A 28 8.43 3.24 -10.02
C TYR A 28 9.24 3.73 -11.23
N SER A 29 10.52 3.33 -11.31
CA SER A 29 11.39 3.62 -12.45
C SER A 29 10.94 2.92 -13.74
N LYS A 30 10.50 1.65 -13.66
CA LYS A 30 9.95 0.91 -14.81
C LYS A 30 8.72 1.59 -15.41
N PHE A 31 7.87 2.18 -14.56
CA PHE A 31 6.72 2.98 -15.00
C PHE A 31 7.09 4.42 -15.41
N ARG A 32 8.39 4.69 -15.62
CA ARG A 32 8.95 6.00 -15.99
C ARG A 32 8.42 7.10 -15.06
N SER A 33 8.57 6.87 -13.76
CA SER A 33 8.14 7.80 -12.72
C SER A 33 6.65 8.13 -12.75
N GLY A 34 5.82 7.14 -13.12
CA GLY A 34 4.36 7.25 -13.11
C GLY A 34 3.74 7.78 -14.41
N THR A 35 4.55 7.99 -15.46
CA THR A 35 4.08 8.48 -16.76
C THR A 35 3.44 7.38 -17.60
N LEU A 36 3.98 6.15 -17.54
CA LEU A 36 3.39 5.01 -18.24
C LEU A 36 2.13 4.51 -17.55
N LYS A 37 1.14 4.10 -18.34
CA LYS A 37 -0.12 3.52 -17.89
C LYS A 37 -0.11 2.01 -17.99
N GLU A 38 -0.92 1.37 -17.17
CA GLU A 38 -1.05 -0.09 -17.07
C GLU A 38 -1.25 -0.78 -18.43
N TYR A 39 -1.91 -0.12 -19.39
CA TYR A 39 -2.16 -0.65 -20.73
C TYR A 39 -1.04 -0.38 -21.74
N ASP A 40 -0.02 0.40 -21.38
CA ASP A 40 1.08 0.72 -22.29
C ASP A 40 1.92 -0.52 -22.62
N ALA A 41 2.34 -0.62 -23.88
CA ALA A 41 3.06 -1.77 -24.41
C ALA A 41 4.32 -2.14 -23.60
N ALA A 42 4.96 -1.14 -22.98
CA ALA A 42 6.18 -1.32 -22.19
C ALA A 42 5.95 -1.96 -20.81
N VAL A 43 4.74 -1.88 -20.25
CA VAL A 43 4.48 -2.26 -18.83
C VAL A 43 3.26 -3.15 -18.62
N TYR A 44 2.39 -3.36 -19.60
CA TYR A 44 1.17 -4.13 -19.36
C TYR A 44 1.41 -5.57 -18.90
N LYS A 45 2.40 -6.26 -19.47
CA LYS A 45 2.82 -7.59 -18.99
C LYS A 45 3.41 -7.54 -17.58
N ARG A 46 4.03 -6.42 -17.21
CA ARG A 46 4.59 -6.22 -15.87
C ARG A 46 3.48 -6.14 -14.82
N VAL A 47 2.33 -5.56 -15.16
CA VAL A 47 1.13 -5.65 -14.31
C VAL A 47 0.70 -7.11 -14.13
N GLY A 48 0.81 -7.93 -15.19
CA GLY A 48 0.61 -9.38 -15.10
C GLY A 48 1.55 -10.08 -14.11
N ASP A 49 2.81 -9.66 -13.99
CA ASP A 49 3.73 -10.22 -13.00
C ASP A 49 3.28 -9.93 -11.55
N TYR A 50 2.63 -8.78 -11.31
CA TYR A 50 2.08 -8.46 -9.99
C TYR A 50 0.93 -9.40 -9.62
N TRP A 51 0.06 -9.71 -10.58
CA TRP A 51 -1.02 -10.67 -10.40
C TRP A 51 -0.50 -12.09 -10.17
N LYS A 52 0.53 -12.51 -10.92
CA LYS A 52 1.18 -13.82 -10.74
C LYS A 52 1.79 -13.99 -9.35
N ALA A 53 2.29 -12.92 -8.73
CA ALA A 53 2.83 -13.01 -7.37
C ALA A 53 1.79 -13.42 -6.31
N ILE A 54 0.50 -13.24 -6.63
CA ILE A 54 -0.65 -13.69 -5.83
C ILE A 54 -1.41 -14.85 -6.48
N ASN A 55 -0.75 -15.61 -7.36
CA ASN A 55 -1.28 -16.79 -8.06
C ASN A 55 -2.48 -16.51 -8.97
N ILE A 56 -2.51 -15.35 -9.62
CA ILE A 56 -3.49 -15.01 -10.65
C ILE A 56 -2.75 -14.77 -11.97
N ASP A 57 -2.76 -15.77 -12.85
CA ASP A 57 -1.79 -15.81 -13.98
C ASP A 57 -2.37 -15.40 -15.34
N ASN A 58 -3.67 -15.12 -15.39
CA ASN A 58 -4.45 -14.92 -16.61
C ASN A 58 -4.94 -13.48 -16.82
N ILE A 59 -4.43 -12.52 -16.04
CA ILE A 59 -4.80 -11.11 -16.18
C ILE A 59 -3.54 -10.21 -16.20
N ASP A 60 -3.62 -9.11 -16.92
CA ASP A 60 -2.55 -8.13 -17.07
C ASP A 60 -3.12 -6.69 -17.17
N GLY A 61 -2.27 -5.71 -17.46
CA GLY A 61 -2.67 -4.30 -17.52
C GLY A 61 -3.62 -3.94 -18.67
N LYS A 62 -3.91 -4.85 -19.59
CA LYS A 62 -4.91 -4.69 -20.67
C LYS A 62 -6.18 -5.49 -20.42
N THR A 63 -6.21 -6.35 -19.41
CA THR A 63 -7.40 -7.14 -19.10
C THR A 63 -8.57 -6.25 -18.69
N LEU A 64 -9.74 -6.53 -19.27
CA LEU A 64 -11.01 -5.96 -18.86
C LEU A 64 -11.87 -7.06 -18.23
N SER A 65 -12.46 -6.75 -17.07
CA SER A 65 -13.46 -7.58 -16.40
C SER A 65 -14.83 -6.91 -16.49
N LYS A 66 -15.90 -7.67 -16.26
CA LYS A 66 -17.27 -7.14 -16.19
C LYS A 66 -17.75 -7.13 -14.75
N ASP A 67 -18.39 -6.05 -14.34
CA ASP A 67 -19.11 -6.02 -13.07
C ASP A 67 -20.47 -6.74 -13.17
N LYS A 68 -21.21 -6.81 -12.06
CA LYS A 68 -22.53 -7.44 -11.99
C LYS A 68 -23.58 -6.80 -12.90
N HIS A 69 -23.34 -5.59 -13.40
CA HIS A 69 -24.20 -4.86 -14.33
C HIS A 69 -23.70 -4.94 -15.77
N GLY A 70 -22.65 -5.72 -16.04
CA GLY A 70 -22.07 -5.90 -17.37
C GLY A 70 -21.15 -4.77 -17.82
N LYS A 71 -20.85 -3.79 -16.96
CA LYS A 71 -19.93 -2.70 -17.27
C LYS A 71 -18.50 -3.20 -17.22
N PHE A 72 -17.72 -2.88 -18.24
CA PHE A 72 -16.31 -3.22 -18.29
C PHE A 72 -15.47 -2.31 -17.38
N TYR A 73 -14.49 -2.89 -16.70
CA TYR A 73 -13.51 -2.19 -15.88
C TYR A 73 -12.15 -2.91 -15.92
N ASN A 74 -11.08 -2.17 -15.63
CA ASN A 74 -9.76 -2.76 -15.40
C ASN A 74 -9.63 -3.19 -13.93
N PRO A 75 -9.30 -4.46 -13.63
CA PRO A 75 -9.08 -4.90 -12.26
C PRO A 75 -8.01 -4.08 -11.54
N ALA A 76 -8.35 -3.57 -10.35
CA ALA A 76 -7.42 -2.77 -9.57
C ALA A 76 -6.28 -3.63 -9.00
N TRP A 77 -5.04 -3.37 -9.43
CA TRP A 77 -3.87 -4.18 -9.08
C TRP A 77 -3.03 -3.62 -7.93
N SER A 78 -3.51 -2.61 -7.20
CA SER A 78 -2.74 -1.97 -6.11
C SER A 78 -2.31 -2.96 -5.01
N SER A 79 -3.19 -3.87 -4.60
CA SER A 79 -2.88 -4.90 -3.59
C SER A 79 -1.92 -5.97 -4.13
N ALA A 80 -2.07 -6.35 -5.40
CA ALA A 80 -1.16 -7.26 -6.09
C ALA A 80 0.25 -6.66 -6.20
N PHE A 81 0.36 -5.35 -6.45
CA PHE A 81 1.63 -4.63 -6.44
C PHE A 81 2.29 -4.63 -5.06
N VAL A 82 1.56 -4.29 -3.99
CA VAL A 82 2.10 -4.33 -2.61
C VAL A 82 2.57 -5.75 -2.27
N SER A 83 1.72 -6.75 -2.57
CA SER A 83 2.06 -8.16 -2.43
C SER A 83 3.35 -8.52 -3.18
N PHE A 84 3.50 -8.06 -4.42
CA PHE A 84 4.69 -8.31 -5.24
C PHE A 84 5.97 -7.74 -4.62
N VAL A 85 5.96 -6.47 -4.18
CA VAL A 85 7.16 -5.84 -3.61
C VAL A 85 7.51 -6.43 -2.22
N VAL A 86 6.51 -6.73 -1.40
CA VAL A 86 6.70 -7.39 -0.08
C VAL A 86 7.24 -8.81 -0.25
N LYS A 87 6.74 -9.56 -1.24
CA LYS A 87 7.23 -10.91 -1.56
C LYS A 87 8.70 -10.87 -1.99
N ASN A 88 9.04 -9.95 -2.89
CA ASN A 88 10.41 -9.80 -3.39
C ASN A 88 11.39 -9.32 -2.31
N ALA A 89 10.91 -8.57 -1.31
CA ALA A 89 11.70 -8.16 -0.17
C ALA A 89 11.99 -9.31 0.82
N GLY A 90 11.32 -10.46 0.66
CA GLY A 90 11.60 -11.67 1.45
C GLY A 90 10.69 -11.86 2.66
N ALA A 91 9.44 -11.35 2.64
CA ALA A 91 8.49 -11.58 3.74
C ALA A 91 8.10 -13.06 3.92
N GLY A 92 8.29 -13.91 2.90
CA GLY A 92 7.93 -15.33 2.95
C GLY A 92 6.46 -15.52 3.31
N ASP A 93 6.16 -16.46 4.20
CA ASP A 93 4.79 -16.77 4.65
C ASP A 93 4.27 -15.83 5.74
N LEU A 94 5.02 -14.79 6.10
CA LEU A 94 4.65 -13.84 7.16
C LEU A 94 3.67 -12.75 6.69
N PHE A 95 3.29 -12.75 5.39
CA PHE A 95 2.38 -11.79 4.79
C PHE A 95 1.24 -12.48 4.04
N ASN A 96 0.01 -11.95 4.17
CA ASN A 96 -1.15 -12.46 3.45
C ASN A 96 -1.24 -11.85 2.05
N TYR A 97 -0.61 -12.46 1.06
CA TYR A 97 -0.63 -11.99 -0.33
C TYR A 97 -2.04 -12.08 -0.93
N SER A 98 -2.57 -10.95 -1.42
CA SER A 98 -3.97 -10.88 -1.82
C SER A 98 -4.24 -9.83 -2.89
N SER A 99 -5.37 -9.99 -3.60
CA SER A 99 -5.90 -9.04 -4.58
C SER A 99 -6.60 -7.85 -3.93
N ALA A 100 -6.89 -7.88 -2.62
CA ALA A 100 -7.48 -6.76 -1.89
C ALA A 100 -6.74 -6.43 -0.59
N HIS A 101 -6.54 -5.13 -0.34
CA HIS A 101 -5.79 -4.63 0.82
C HIS A 101 -6.42 -5.08 2.14
N CYS A 102 -7.75 -5.06 2.24
CA CYS A 102 -8.50 -5.41 3.44
C CYS A 102 -8.11 -6.78 4.02
N HIS A 103 -7.73 -7.75 3.18
CA HIS A 103 -7.37 -9.09 3.60
C HIS A 103 -6.05 -9.15 4.37
N TYR A 104 -5.00 -8.42 3.96
CA TYR A 104 -3.78 -8.35 4.76
C TYR A 104 -3.84 -7.34 5.89
N ILE A 105 -4.67 -6.29 5.78
CA ILE A 105 -4.94 -5.41 6.92
C ILE A 105 -5.53 -6.23 8.06
N GLU A 106 -6.56 -7.04 7.78
CA GLU A 106 -7.17 -7.88 8.79
C GLU A 106 -6.23 -8.97 9.29
N SER A 107 -5.44 -9.60 8.41
CA SER A 107 -4.42 -10.57 8.82
C SER A 107 -3.39 -9.95 9.78
N ALA A 108 -2.88 -8.76 9.48
CA ALA A 108 -1.94 -8.02 10.32
C ALA A 108 -2.58 -7.56 11.64
N ARG A 109 -3.88 -7.20 11.63
CA ARG A 109 -4.64 -6.88 12.85
C ARG A 109 -4.75 -8.08 13.76
N LYS A 110 -5.22 -9.22 13.24
CA LYS A 110 -5.33 -10.48 13.99
C LYS A 110 -3.97 -10.93 14.51
N ALA A 111 -2.92 -10.79 13.71
CA ALA A 111 -1.58 -11.16 14.14
C ALA A 111 -1.12 -10.35 15.36
N ARG A 112 -1.36 -9.04 15.36
CA ARG A 112 -1.08 -8.17 16.49
C ARG A 112 -1.92 -8.53 17.72
N GLN A 113 -3.23 -8.69 17.56
CA GLN A 113 -4.16 -9.04 18.65
C GLN A 113 -3.81 -10.37 19.32
N ASN A 114 -3.36 -11.35 18.53
CA ASN A 114 -3.02 -12.68 19.01
C ASN A 114 -1.53 -12.83 19.38
N GLY A 115 -0.70 -11.82 19.16
CA GLY A 115 0.74 -11.88 19.39
C GLY A 115 1.47 -12.88 18.48
N THR A 116 0.93 -13.19 17.30
CA THR A 116 1.54 -14.14 16.36
C THR A 116 2.50 -13.43 15.42
N LYS A 117 3.64 -14.07 15.09
CA LYS A 117 4.62 -13.52 14.15
C LYS A 117 3.99 -13.19 12.80
N SER A 118 4.22 -11.97 12.31
CA SER A 118 3.82 -11.50 10.99
C SER A 118 4.82 -10.47 10.48
N ALA A 119 4.85 -10.22 9.17
CA ALA A 119 5.67 -9.18 8.56
C ALA A 119 5.18 -7.78 8.95
N TYR A 120 3.90 -7.65 9.25
CA TYR A 120 3.26 -6.39 9.59
C TYR A 120 2.27 -6.54 10.74
N TYR A 121 2.16 -5.51 11.56
CA TYR A 121 1.08 -5.35 12.52
C TYR A 121 0.22 -4.14 12.17
N ALA A 122 -1.10 -4.32 12.17
CA ALA A 122 -2.02 -3.22 11.94
C ALA A 122 -2.25 -2.44 13.23
N VAL A 123 -2.06 -1.13 13.17
CA VAL A 123 -2.30 -0.19 14.27
C VAL A 123 -3.21 0.94 13.79
N SER A 124 -3.88 1.60 14.74
CA SER A 124 -4.65 2.80 14.42
C SER A 124 -3.69 3.92 13.97
N PRO A 125 -4.01 4.68 12.91
CA PRO A 125 -3.13 5.74 12.38
C PRO A 125 -2.77 6.86 13.37
N ASP A 126 -3.53 7.02 14.45
CA ASP A 126 -3.29 7.98 15.55
C ASP A 126 -2.48 7.40 16.71
N SER A 127 -2.16 6.10 16.67
CA SER A 127 -1.48 5.38 17.75
C SER A 127 0.02 5.18 17.53
N ASP A 128 0.50 5.36 16.30
CA ASP A 128 1.91 5.25 15.94
C ASP A 128 2.26 6.13 14.74
N ILE A 129 3.54 6.46 14.61
CA ILE A 129 4.10 7.31 13.57
C ILE A 129 4.56 6.43 12.39
N PRO A 130 4.27 6.79 11.12
CA PRO A 130 4.79 6.07 9.97
C PRO A 130 6.32 6.17 9.83
N SER A 131 6.94 5.07 9.41
CA SER A 131 8.37 4.94 9.11
C SER A 131 8.58 4.31 7.72
N PRO A 132 9.76 4.49 7.07
CA PRO A 132 10.06 3.78 5.84
C PRO A 132 9.93 2.26 5.99
N GLY A 133 9.24 1.63 5.04
CA GLY A 133 8.88 0.21 5.05
C GLY A 133 7.47 -0.10 5.57
N ASP A 134 6.84 0.83 6.29
CA ASP A 134 5.44 0.72 6.69
C ASP A 134 4.50 0.84 5.48
N ILE A 135 3.26 0.36 5.62
CA ILE A 135 2.21 0.55 4.62
C ILE A 135 1.10 1.37 5.24
N ILE A 136 0.73 2.49 4.60
CA ILE A 136 -0.43 3.29 5.03
C ILE A 136 -1.63 2.90 4.18
N CYS A 137 -2.78 2.70 4.83
CA CYS A 137 -3.98 2.21 4.19
C CYS A 137 -5.14 3.19 4.36
N SER A 138 -5.95 3.31 3.32
CA SER A 138 -7.06 4.24 3.24
C SER A 138 -8.28 3.61 2.57
N GLY A 139 -9.47 3.97 3.02
CA GLY A 139 -10.71 3.47 2.44
C GLY A 139 -10.98 4.08 1.06
N ARG A 140 -11.70 3.34 0.21
CA ARG A 140 -12.15 3.79 -1.11
C ARG A 140 -13.66 3.63 -1.24
N GLU A 141 -14.27 4.32 -2.20
CA GLU A 141 -15.69 4.17 -2.52
C GLU A 141 -16.56 4.30 -1.25
N TYR A 142 -17.43 3.33 -0.97
CA TYR A 142 -18.30 3.33 0.20
C TYR A 142 -17.56 3.21 1.54
N ALA A 143 -16.29 2.80 1.52
CA ALA A 143 -15.44 2.69 2.71
C ALA A 143 -14.53 3.90 2.91
N SER A 144 -14.66 4.96 2.10
CA SER A 144 -13.79 6.14 2.13
C SER A 144 -13.70 6.83 3.50
N GLU A 145 -14.76 6.74 4.31
CA GLU A 145 -14.87 7.31 5.65
C GLU A 145 -14.58 6.31 6.79
N TYR A 146 -14.14 5.09 6.48
CA TYR A 146 -13.89 4.09 7.53
C TYR A 146 -12.66 4.44 8.37
N SER A 147 -12.85 4.56 9.68
CA SER A 147 -11.79 4.50 10.68
C SER A 147 -11.20 3.09 10.80
N PHE A 148 -10.18 2.94 11.64
CA PHE A 148 -9.59 1.63 11.97
C PHE A 148 -10.63 0.64 12.52
N GLU A 149 -11.48 1.09 13.43
CA GLU A 149 -12.54 0.31 14.07
C GLU A 149 -13.67 -0.01 13.09
N ASN A 150 -14.11 0.97 12.29
CA ASN A 150 -15.16 0.76 11.29
C ASN A 150 -14.72 -0.25 10.23
N ALA A 151 -13.45 -0.21 9.82
CA ALA A 151 -12.89 -1.19 8.90
C ALA A 151 -12.84 -2.61 9.51
N GLU A 152 -12.61 -2.76 10.82
CA GLU A 152 -12.71 -4.05 11.51
C GLU A 152 -14.14 -4.58 11.51
N LEU A 153 -15.11 -3.74 11.87
CA LEU A 153 -16.51 -4.13 11.91
C LEU A 153 -17.01 -4.54 10.52
N ALA A 154 -16.73 -3.74 9.49
CA ALA A 154 -17.12 -4.03 8.11
C ALA A 154 -16.53 -5.35 7.62
N TYR A 155 -15.25 -5.64 7.93
CA TYR A 155 -14.65 -6.92 7.55
C TYR A 155 -15.30 -8.10 8.27
N LYS A 156 -15.66 -7.97 9.55
CA LYS A 156 -16.34 -9.04 10.28
C LYS A 156 -17.70 -9.38 9.67
N THR A 157 -18.40 -8.38 9.12
CA THR A 157 -19.71 -8.57 8.51
C THR A 157 -19.62 -9.10 7.08
N ASP A 158 -18.81 -8.47 6.23
CA ASP A 158 -18.83 -8.72 4.79
C ASP A 158 -17.58 -9.43 4.26
N SER A 159 -16.57 -9.64 5.11
CA SER A 159 -15.22 -10.13 4.73
C SER A 159 -14.54 -9.31 3.64
N PHE A 160 -15.02 -8.08 3.38
CA PHE A 160 -14.50 -7.22 2.33
C PHE A 160 -14.87 -5.75 2.55
N TYR A 161 -13.94 -4.86 2.20
CA TYR A 161 -14.22 -3.45 1.95
C TYR A 161 -13.18 -2.88 0.96
N PRO A 162 -13.59 -1.97 0.06
CA PRO A 162 -12.70 -1.34 -0.90
C PRO A 162 -11.69 -0.46 -0.17
N SER A 163 -10.41 -0.71 -0.45
CA SER A 163 -9.30 -0.06 0.22
C SER A 163 -8.10 0.06 -0.70
N HIS A 164 -7.17 0.91 -0.31
CA HIS A 164 -5.92 1.14 -1.01
C HIS A 164 -4.81 1.36 -0.01
N GLY A 165 -3.58 1.06 -0.39
CA GLY A 165 -2.44 1.18 0.48
C GLY A 165 -1.15 1.25 -0.30
N ASP A 166 -0.20 1.99 0.27
CA ASP A 166 1.09 2.25 -0.34
C ASP A 166 2.21 2.09 0.68
N VAL A 167 3.39 1.72 0.19
CA VAL A 167 4.60 1.60 1.00
C VAL A 167 5.18 2.99 1.24
N VAL A 168 5.43 3.33 2.50
CA VAL A 168 6.18 4.53 2.91
C VAL A 168 7.64 4.31 2.54
N ILE A 169 8.19 5.19 1.70
CA ILE A 169 9.58 5.08 1.24
C ILE A 169 10.52 6.11 1.88
N TYR A 170 9.95 7.20 2.39
CA TYR A 170 10.71 8.31 2.94
C TYR A 170 9.82 9.14 3.87
N VAL A 171 10.41 9.66 4.95
CA VAL A 171 9.74 10.53 5.91
C VAL A 171 10.60 11.76 6.14
N ASN A 172 10.01 12.95 6.02
CA ASN A 172 10.61 14.24 6.34
C ASN A 172 9.78 14.91 7.44
N ARG A 173 10.19 14.67 8.69
CA ARG A 173 9.54 15.22 9.88
C ARG A 173 9.65 16.74 9.95
N GLU A 174 10.80 17.28 9.58
CA GLU A 174 11.05 18.73 9.62
C GLU A 174 10.14 19.51 8.66
N GLN A 175 9.85 18.92 7.49
CA GLN A 175 8.98 19.54 6.48
C GLN A 175 7.53 19.03 6.54
N GLY A 176 7.16 18.21 7.54
CA GLY A 176 5.80 17.77 7.77
C GLY A 176 5.22 16.88 6.67
N TYR A 177 6.02 16.01 6.04
CA TYR A 177 5.49 15.05 5.07
C TYR A 177 6.22 13.72 5.01
N LEU A 178 5.59 12.74 4.39
CA LEU A 178 6.21 11.49 3.93
C LEU A 178 5.94 11.27 2.44
N ILE A 179 6.72 10.37 1.82
CA ILE A 179 6.53 9.93 0.45
C ILE A 179 6.19 8.44 0.47
N THR A 180 5.15 8.06 -0.27
CA THR A 180 4.80 6.66 -0.50
C THR A 180 5.00 6.26 -1.96
N ILE A 181 5.12 4.97 -2.23
CA ILE A 181 4.99 4.37 -3.57
C ILE A 181 3.85 3.34 -3.57
N GLY A 182 2.94 3.50 -4.53
CA GLY A 182 1.76 2.66 -4.70
C GLY A 182 1.56 2.21 -6.13
N GLY A 183 0.94 1.04 -6.30
CA GLY A 183 0.49 0.51 -7.59
C GLY A 183 -0.94 0.94 -7.93
N ASN A 184 -1.29 0.93 -9.21
CA ASN A 184 -2.59 1.35 -9.74
C ASN A 184 -3.03 2.76 -9.29
N VAL A 185 -2.08 3.66 -8.99
CA VAL A 185 -2.36 5.06 -8.67
C VAL A 185 -2.44 5.84 -9.98
N GLY A 186 -3.65 6.17 -10.41
CA GLY A 186 -3.89 6.74 -11.74
C GLY A 186 -3.39 5.81 -12.86
N ASN A 187 -3.68 4.52 -12.70
CA ASN A 187 -3.34 3.42 -13.61
C ASN A 187 -1.82 3.25 -13.81
N SER A 188 -1.01 3.51 -12.79
CA SER A 188 0.45 3.46 -12.85
C SER A 188 1.06 3.12 -11.49
N VAL A 189 2.38 2.95 -11.41
CA VAL A 189 3.12 3.01 -10.15
C VAL A 189 3.51 4.47 -9.90
N LYS A 190 3.06 5.06 -8.80
CA LYS A 190 3.31 6.48 -8.50
C LYS A 190 3.77 6.72 -7.08
N GLN A 191 4.46 7.84 -6.93
CA GLN A 191 4.69 8.46 -5.64
C GLN A 191 3.51 9.32 -5.22
N LYS A 192 3.23 9.37 -3.91
CA LYS A 192 2.36 10.39 -3.31
C LYS A 192 3.09 11.08 -2.17
N LYS A 193 2.88 12.39 -2.06
CA LYS A 193 3.29 13.18 -0.90
C LYS A 193 2.11 13.22 0.07
N ILE A 194 2.33 12.73 1.28
CA ILE A 194 1.32 12.68 2.34
C ILE A 194 1.78 13.58 3.47
N LEU A 195 0.89 14.46 3.93
CA LEU A 195 1.18 15.36 5.03
C LEU A 195 1.15 14.60 6.37
N ILE A 196 1.98 15.04 7.29
CA ILE A 196 2.00 14.58 8.68
C ILE A 196 2.02 15.79 9.60
N ASP A 197 1.48 15.65 10.80
CA ASP A 197 1.47 16.73 11.78
C ASP A 197 2.87 16.97 12.41
N GLU A 198 2.96 17.92 13.34
CA GLU A 198 4.23 18.23 14.04
C GLU A 198 4.75 17.06 14.88
N LYS A 199 3.84 16.20 15.35
CA LYS A 199 4.14 14.94 16.04
C LYS A 199 4.38 13.80 15.04
N GLY A 200 4.26 14.08 13.75
CA GLY A 200 4.37 13.24 12.56
C GLY A 200 3.42 12.06 12.48
N PHE A 201 2.24 12.19 13.08
CA PHE A 201 1.10 11.34 12.75
C PHE A 201 0.53 11.71 11.39
N LEU A 202 -0.16 10.77 10.75
CA LEU A 202 -0.88 11.05 9.52
C LEU A 202 -1.97 12.08 9.78
N VAL A 203 -2.03 13.12 8.96
CA VAL A 203 -3.21 14.00 8.92
C VAL A 203 -4.28 13.38 8.04
N ASP A 204 -5.54 13.70 8.32
CA ASP A 204 -6.67 13.24 7.51
C ASP A 204 -6.50 13.60 6.03
N ARG A 205 -6.99 12.72 5.17
CA ARG A 205 -6.99 12.94 3.73
C ARG A 205 -8.08 13.97 3.40
N VAL A 206 -7.84 14.78 2.39
CA VAL A 206 -8.81 15.79 1.95
C VAL A 206 -9.46 15.34 0.64
N ASP A 207 -10.80 15.31 0.62
CA ASP A 207 -11.60 15.11 -0.60
C ASP A 207 -12.70 16.18 -0.68
N GLY A 208 -12.49 17.19 -1.53
CA GLY A 208 -13.32 18.40 -1.54
C GLY A 208 -13.28 19.10 -0.18
N ASN A 209 -14.43 19.16 0.50
CA ASN A 209 -14.57 19.73 1.84
C ASN A 209 -14.54 18.66 2.96
N ASN A 210 -14.40 17.39 2.61
CA ASN A 210 -14.43 16.29 3.57
C ASN A 210 -13.02 15.94 4.06
N LEU A 211 -12.90 15.72 5.36
CA LEU A 211 -11.74 15.09 5.97
C LEU A 211 -12.03 13.60 6.08
N LEU A 212 -11.21 12.79 5.42
CA LEU A 212 -11.34 11.35 5.36
C LEU A 212 -10.24 10.69 6.19
N PRO A 213 -10.58 9.80 7.13
CA PRO A 213 -9.59 9.15 7.97
C PRO A 213 -8.70 8.22 7.14
N TRP A 214 -7.55 7.90 7.71
CA TRP A 214 -6.78 6.71 7.35
C TRP A 214 -7.39 5.51 8.05
N LEU A 215 -7.40 4.34 7.39
CA LEU A 215 -8.01 3.15 7.98
C LEU A 215 -7.01 2.36 8.81
N ALA A 216 -5.73 2.31 8.44
CA ALA A 216 -4.71 1.58 9.20
C ALA A 216 -3.31 2.04 8.82
N LEU A 217 -2.41 1.93 9.80
CA LEU A 217 -0.98 1.92 9.59
C LEU A 217 -0.49 0.49 9.82
N LEU A 218 0.11 -0.13 8.80
CA LEU A 218 0.74 -1.45 8.92
C LEU A 218 2.21 -1.23 9.24
N LYS A 219 2.59 -1.49 10.50
CA LYS A 219 3.95 -1.34 11.01
C LYS A 219 4.81 -2.55 10.62
N CYS A 220 5.89 -2.32 9.88
CA CYS A 220 6.83 -3.38 9.52
C CYS A 220 7.48 -4.00 10.76
N GLN A 221 7.55 -5.33 10.81
CA GLN A 221 8.10 -6.11 11.93
C GLN A 221 9.38 -6.90 11.55
N LEU A 222 9.90 -6.71 10.34
CA LEU A 222 11.04 -7.44 9.76
C LEU A 222 12.31 -6.61 9.60
#